data_AF-A0A933ITI1-F1
#
_entry.id   AF-A0A933ITI1-F1
#
_cell.length_a   1.000
_cell.length_b   1.000
_cell.length_c   1.000
_cell.angle_alpha   90.00
_cell.angle_beta   90.00
_cell.angle_gamma   90.00
#
_symmetry.space_group_name_H-M   'P 1'
#
loop_
_entity.id
_entity.type
_entity.pdbx_description
1 polymer ?
#
loop_
_entity_poly.entity_id
_entity_poly.type
_entity_poly.pdbx_seq_one_letter_code
_entity_poly.pdbx_strand_id
1 'polypeptide(L)'
;MPDIQLHLAVWRPSRLRKRLFYESQHRPEPEINELQNDRLHEQVYSWKLKGDVWTSLSGDEAGMRIKESIIASFDFSLRPEERGIKKLKPIVDKLRVYLEDKEHRQWQSWYQSITEEDPDNTYQIHPLICLHDHLSWLCDIFENTPGASVTIR
;
A
#
# COMPACT_ATOMS: atom_id res chain seq x y z
N MET A 1 -11.65 16.86 -9.54
CA MET A 1 -10.77 16.48 -8.41
C MET A 1 -9.67 15.62 -8.97
N PRO A 2 -8.38 15.80 -8.62
CA PRO A 2 -7.35 14.89 -9.08
C PRO A 2 -7.58 13.51 -8.48
N ASP A 3 -7.80 12.50 -9.35
CA ASP A 3 -8.09 11.14 -8.93
C ASP A 3 -6.90 10.55 -8.15
N ILE A 4 -7.20 9.95 -6.98
CA ILE A 4 -6.21 9.18 -6.23
C ILE A 4 -5.93 7.91 -7.03
N GLN A 5 -4.69 7.72 -7.46
CA GLN A 5 -4.31 6.56 -8.28
C GLN A 5 -3.49 5.52 -7.55
N LEU A 6 -2.96 5.86 -6.36
CA LEU A 6 -2.33 4.88 -5.49
C LEU A 6 -2.78 5.09 -4.04
N HIS A 7 -3.27 4.03 -3.43
CA HIS A 7 -3.57 3.94 -2.01
C HIS A 7 -2.90 2.72 -1.40
N LEU A 8 -1.97 2.99 -0.50
CA LEU A 8 -1.35 2.00 0.35
C LEU A 8 -2.01 2.02 1.73
N ALA A 9 -2.29 0.86 2.29
CA ALA A 9 -2.71 0.73 3.68
C ALA A 9 -2.03 -0.45 4.38
N VAL A 10 -1.74 -0.29 5.66
CA VAL A 10 -1.23 -1.36 6.53
C VAL A 10 -2.31 -1.74 7.52
N TRP A 11 -2.47 -3.05 7.65
CA TRP A 11 -3.45 -3.69 8.51
C TRP A 11 -2.72 -4.59 9.50
N ARG A 12 -3.23 -4.71 10.72
CA ARG A 12 -2.75 -5.69 11.70
C ARG A 12 -3.91 -6.39 12.38
N PRO A 13 -3.70 -7.57 12.98
CA PRO A 13 -4.72 -8.21 13.79
C PRO A 13 -5.20 -7.26 14.90
N SER A 14 -6.51 -7.14 15.02
CA SER A 14 -7.15 -6.22 15.93
C SER A 14 -6.92 -6.65 17.38
N ARG A 15 -6.53 -5.70 18.23
CA ARG A 15 -6.32 -5.94 19.67
C ARG A 15 -7.58 -5.67 20.50
N LEU A 16 -8.75 -6.00 19.95
CA LEU A 16 -10.02 -5.76 20.63
C LEU A 16 -10.07 -6.51 21.96
N ARG A 17 -10.05 -5.74 23.05
CA ARG A 17 -10.27 -6.28 24.41
C ARG A 17 -11.73 -6.62 24.68
N LYS A 18 -12.65 -6.10 23.88
CA LYS A 18 -14.10 -6.31 24.01
C LYS A 18 -14.60 -7.05 22.77
N ARG A 19 -15.39 -8.12 22.99
CA ARG A 19 -16.06 -8.85 21.91
C ARG A 19 -17.01 -7.88 21.18
N LEU A 20 -16.86 -7.78 19.87
CA LEU A 20 -17.84 -7.08 19.05
C LEU A 20 -19.01 -8.03 18.80
N PHE A 21 -20.21 -7.61 19.20
CA PHE A 21 -21.45 -8.31 18.88
C PHE A 21 -22.07 -7.64 17.68
N TYR A 22 -22.28 -8.40 16.60
CA TYR A 22 -23.06 -7.96 15.45
C TYR A 22 -24.39 -8.67 15.46
N GLU A 23 -25.49 -7.93 15.59
CA GLU A 23 -26.84 -8.47 15.52
C GLU A 23 -27.31 -8.43 14.06
N SER A 24 -27.34 -9.59 13.42
CA SER A 24 -27.84 -9.70 12.04
C SER A 24 -29.37 -9.65 12.05
N GLN A 25 -29.95 -8.52 11.62
CA GLN A 25 -31.41 -8.32 11.60
C GLN A 25 -32.16 -9.13 10.52
N HIS A 26 -31.50 -10.05 9.81
CA HIS A 26 -32.04 -10.73 8.63
C HIS A 26 -31.98 -12.27 8.66
N ARG A 27 -31.79 -12.91 9.83
CA ARG A 27 -31.94 -14.37 9.95
C ARG A 27 -33.00 -14.74 11.00
N PRO A 28 -33.85 -15.74 10.72
CA PRO A 28 -34.91 -16.17 11.64
C PRO A 28 -34.39 -16.90 12.89
N GLU A 29 -33.10 -17.22 12.95
CA GLU A 29 -32.45 -17.84 14.11
C GLU A 29 -31.23 -16.99 14.53
N PRO A 30 -31.05 -16.73 15.84
CA PRO A 30 -29.87 -16.04 16.34
C PRO A 30 -28.69 -17.01 16.33
N GLU A 31 -28.14 -17.26 15.14
CA GLU A 31 -26.75 -17.69 15.06
C GLU A 31 -25.94 -16.52 15.61
N ILE A 32 -25.47 -16.67 16.85
CA ILE A 32 -24.33 -15.92 17.36
C ILE A 32 -23.17 -16.33 16.45
N ASN A 33 -23.06 -15.67 15.30
CA ASN A 33 -21.82 -15.64 14.55
C ASN A 33 -20.86 -14.90 15.47
N GLU A 34 -20.20 -15.65 16.36
CA GLU A 34 -19.04 -15.17 17.07
C GLU A 34 -18.09 -14.72 15.97
N LEU A 35 -18.08 -13.40 15.76
CA LEU A 35 -17.15 -12.77 14.87
C LEU A 35 -15.79 -13.23 15.38
N GLN A 36 -15.13 -14.12 14.63
CA GLN A 36 -13.86 -14.68 15.07
C GLN A 36 -12.93 -13.48 15.23
N ASN A 37 -12.73 -13.03 16.47
CA ASN A 37 -12.00 -11.79 16.76
C ASN A 37 -10.59 -11.86 16.17
N ASP A 38 -10.06 -13.08 16.03
CA ASP A 38 -8.78 -13.41 15.42
C ASP A 38 -8.70 -13.09 13.92
N ARG A 39 -9.84 -12.90 13.24
CA ARG A 39 -9.92 -12.49 11.83
C ARG A 39 -10.13 -11.00 11.63
N LEU A 40 -10.37 -10.24 12.70
CA LEU A 40 -10.51 -8.80 12.60
C LEU A 40 -9.14 -8.19 12.42
N HIS A 41 -9.00 -7.39 11.37
CA HIS A 41 -7.82 -6.56 11.16
C HIS A 41 -8.22 -5.09 11.28
N GLU A 42 -7.38 -4.31 11.95
CA GLU A 42 -7.52 -2.85 12.01
C GLU A 42 -6.52 -2.19 11.06
N GLN A 43 -6.96 -1.15 10.36
CA GLN A 43 -6.09 -0.30 9.56
C GLN A 43 -5.30 0.60 10.50
N VAL A 44 -3.98 0.48 10.51
CA VAL A 44 -3.09 1.27 11.38
C VAL A 44 -2.34 2.36 10.63
N TYR A 45 -2.32 2.28 9.31
CA TYR A 45 -1.65 3.23 8.45
C TYR A 45 -2.35 3.32 7.10
N SER A 46 -2.39 4.52 6.53
CA SER A 46 -2.87 4.76 5.16
C SER A 46 -2.08 5.91 4.55
N TRP A 47 -1.65 5.69 3.32
CA TRP A 47 -0.98 6.68 2.50
C TRP A 47 -1.60 6.70 1.12
N LYS A 48 -1.90 7.91 0.63
CA LYS A 48 -2.54 8.13 -0.67
C LYS A 48 -1.66 9.07 -1.46
N LEU A 49 -1.36 8.69 -2.69
CA LEU A 49 -0.67 9.54 -3.63
C LEU A 49 -1.64 10.00 -4.72
N LYS A 50 -1.67 11.30 -4.97
CA LYS A 50 -2.37 11.90 -6.12
C LYS A 50 -1.44 11.78 -7.33
N GLY A 51 -1.96 11.31 -8.47
CA GLY A 51 -1.19 11.12 -9.72
C GLY A 51 -0.67 9.68 -9.94
N ASP A 52 -0.25 9.39 -11.16
CA ASP A 52 0.15 8.05 -11.63
C ASP A 52 1.60 7.68 -11.28
N VAL A 53 1.82 7.07 -10.11
CA VAL A 53 3.20 6.74 -9.67
C VAL A 53 3.99 5.88 -10.67
N TRP A 54 3.26 5.20 -11.58
CA TRP A 54 3.79 4.27 -12.55
C TRP A 54 4.18 4.90 -13.89
N THR A 55 3.97 6.20 -14.11
CA THR A 55 4.19 6.78 -15.45
C THR A 55 5.64 6.64 -15.92
N SER A 56 6.62 6.59 -15.01
CA SER A 56 8.03 6.35 -15.36
C SER A 56 8.29 4.93 -15.87
N LEU A 57 7.35 4.01 -15.68
CA LEU A 57 7.42 2.61 -16.15
C LEU A 57 6.70 2.42 -17.48
N SER A 58 5.97 3.43 -17.97
CA SER A 58 5.18 3.33 -19.20
C SER A 58 6.09 3.15 -20.41
N GLY A 59 5.97 2.01 -21.09
CA GLY A 59 6.77 1.67 -22.26
C GLY A 59 8.01 0.82 -21.96
N ASP A 60 8.29 0.55 -20.68
CA ASP A 60 9.31 -0.40 -20.27
C ASP A 60 8.68 -1.69 -19.72
N GLU A 61 8.99 -2.80 -20.37
CA GLU A 61 8.47 -4.12 -20.00
C GLU A 61 8.93 -4.55 -18.60
N ALA A 62 10.17 -4.23 -18.22
CA ALA A 62 10.69 -4.57 -16.89
C ALA A 62 9.94 -3.81 -15.79
N GLY A 63 9.76 -2.51 -15.98
CA GLY A 63 8.95 -1.65 -15.13
C GLY A 63 7.50 -2.13 -14.99
N MET A 64 6.84 -2.45 -16.10
CA MET A 64 5.46 -2.94 -16.08
C MET A 64 5.31 -4.26 -15.31
N ARG A 65 6.27 -5.19 -15.46
CA ARG A 65 6.29 -6.44 -14.67
C ARG A 65 6.46 -6.17 -13.17
N ILE A 66 7.23 -5.14 -12.78
CA ILE A 66 7.36 -4.74 -11.38
C ILE A 66 6.04 -4.19 -10.85
N LYS A 67 5.37 -3.29 -11.59
CA LYS A 67 4.04 -2.76 -11.25
C LYS A 67 3.03 -3.89 -11.03
N GLU A 68 2.92 -4.81 -11.99
CA GLU A 68 2.00 -5.95 -11.89
C GLU A 68 2.33 -6.83 -10.69
N SER A 69 3.62 -7.11 -10.45
CA SER A 69 4.06 -7.87 -9.29
C SER A 69 3.69 -7.20 -7.96
N ILE A 70 3.73 -5.86 -7.89
CA ILE A 70 3.34 -5.11 -6.69
C ILE A 70 1.83 -5.23 -6.48
N ILE A 71 1.04 -4.87 -7.48
CA ILE A 71 -0.43 -4.87 -7.37
C ILE A 71 -0.94 -6.27 -7.05
N ALA A 72 -0.48 -7.29 -7.77
CA ALA A 72 -0.90 -8.67 -7.56
C ALA A 72 -0.52 -9.23 -6.17
N SER A 73 0.63 -8.81 -5.61
CA SER A 73 1.09 -9.31 -4.31
C SER A 73 0.35 -8.70 -3.11
N PHE A 74 -0.26 -7.53 -3.30
CA PHE A 74 -0.90 -6.75 -2.25
C PHE A 74 -2.35 -6.39 -2.57
N ASP A 75 -2.99 -7.19 -3.42
CA ASP A 75 -4.39 -6.98 -3.78
C ASP A 75 -5.29 -7.15 -2.54
N PHE A 76 -6.37 -6.35 -2.50
CA PHE A 76 -7.31 -6.35 -1.38
C PHE A 76 -8.12 -7.66 -1.29
N SER A 77 -8.32 -8.37 -2.40
CA SER A 77 -9.05 -9.65 -2.45
C SER A 77 -8.29 -10.81 -1.82
N LEU A 78 -6.96 -10.71 -1.66
CA LEU A 78 -6.15 -11.71 -0.99
C LEU A 78 -6.49 -11.81 0.51
N ARG A 79 -6.06 -12.86 1.19
CA ARG A 79 -6.14 -12.91 2.65
C ARG A 79 -4.95 -12.14 3.27
N PRO A 80 -5.07 -11.59 4.50
CA PRO A 80 -3.98 -10.89 5.16
C PRO A 80 -2.66 -11.68 5.22
N GLU A 81 -2.74 -12.99 5.42
CA GLU A 81 -1.59 -13.89 5.49
C GLU A 81 -0.86 -13.99 4.14
N GLU A 82 -1.60 -13.84 3.05
CA GLU A 82 -1.07 -13.89 1.68
C GLU A 82 -0.42 -12.58 1.25
N ARG A 83 -0.65 -11.47 1.96
CA ARG A 83 -0.07 -10.15 1.67
C ARG A 83 0.69 -9.56 2.87
N GLY A 84 1.27 -10.45 3.68
CA GLY A 84 2.01 -10.08 4.87
C GLY A 84 3.16 -9.11 4.59
N ILE A 85 3.49 -8.26 5.57
CA ILE A 85 4.51 -7.20 5.48
C ILE A 85 5.86 -7.73 4.96
N LYS A 86 6.21 -8.97 5.29
CA LYS A 86 7.47 -9.62 4.88
C LYS A 86 7.62 -9.73 3.36
N LYS A 87 6.51 -9.71 2.60
CA LYS A 87 6.53 -9.72 1.13
C LYS A 87 6.95 -8.38 0.53
N LEU A 88 6.96 -7.29 1.30
CA LEU A 88 7.41 -5.98 0.79
C LEU A 88 8.91 -5.97 0.52
N LYS A 89 9.73 -6.60 1.37
CA LYS A 89 11.19 -6.52 1.23
C LYS A 89 11.71 -6.99 -0.14
N PRO A 90 11.32 -8.17 -0.67
CA PRO A 90 11.70 -8.58 -2.03
C PRO A 90 11.22 -7.61 -3.13
N ILE A 91 10.11 -6.92 -2.91
CA ILE A 91 9.55 -5.94 -3.85
C ILE A 91 10.34 -4.64 -3.81
N VAL A 92 10.68 -4.15 -2.61
CA VAL A 92 11.55 -2.99 -2.39
C VAL A 92 12.92 -3.26 -3.03
N ASP A 93 13.49 -4.45 -2.84
CA ASP A 93 14.76 -4.81 -3.46
C ASP A 93 14.68 -4.82 -4.99
N LYS A 94 13.60 -5.35 -5.58
CA LYS A 94 13.38 -5.30 -7.05
C LYS A 94 13.26 -3.87 -7.55
N LEU A 95 12.50 -3.03 -6.85
CA LEU A 95 12.39 -1.61 -7.16
C LEU A 95 13.76 -0.93 -7.08
N ARG A 96 14.53 -1.14 -6.01
CA ARG A 96 15.88 -0.56 -5.87
C ARG A 96 16.78 -0.91 -7.04
N VAL A 97 16.84 -2.19 -7.42
CA VAL A 97 17.65 -2.64 -8.57
C VAL A 97 17.23 -1.93 -9.85
N TYR A 98 15.92 -1.82 -10.07
CA TYR A 98 15.38 -1.07 -11.21
C TYR A 98 15.74 0.42 -11.16
N LEU A 99 15.66 1.04 -9.97
CA LEU A 99 16.01 2.45 -9.75
C LEU A 99 17.50 2.74 -10.01
N GLU A 100 18.38 1.79 -9.71
CA GLU A 100 19.83 1.96 -9.82
C GLU A 100 20.34 1.77 -11.27
N ASP A 101 19.58 1.06 -12.11
CA ASP A 101 19.93 0.77 -13.49
C ASP A 101 20.06 2.06 -14.32
N LYS A 102 21.22 2.22 -14.96
CA LYS A 102 21.57 3.41 -15.74
C LYS A 102 20.73 3.54 -17.01
N GLU A 103 20.28 2.44 -17.58
CA GLU A 103 19.47 2.44 -18.80
C GLU A 103 18.03 2.94 -18.53
N HIS A 104 17.54 2.77 -17.30
CA HIS A 104 16.19 3.13 -16.87
C HIS A 104 16.11 4.51 -16.18
N ARG A 105 17.15 5.35 -16.27
CA ARG A 105 17.24 6.63 -15.55
C ARG A 105 16.38 7.79 -16.08
N GLN A 106 15.45 7.54 -17.01
CA GLN A 106 14.52 8.57 -17.47
C GLN A 106 13.32 8.67 -16.53
N TRP A 107 13.58 9.19 -15.33
CA TRP A 107 12.56 9.39 -14.30
C TRP A 107 11.65 10.55 -14.69
N GLN A 108 10.34 10.32 -14.68
CA GLN A 108 9.43 11.45 -14.68
C GLN A 108 9.46 12.14 -13.33
N SER A 109 9.34 13.47 -13.35
CA SER A 109 9.19 14.29 -12.16
C SER A 109 7.86 15.00 -12.17
N TRP A 110 7.24 15.15 -11.02
CA TRP A 110 6.06 15.99 -10.84
C TRP A 110 6.40 17.22 -10.02
N TYR A 111 5.57 18.24 -10.15
CA TYR A 111 5.55 19.35 -9.22
C TYR A 111 4.36 19.18 -8.28
N GLN A 112 4.62 19.17 -6.99
CA GLN A 112 3.58 19.10 -5.96
C GLN A 112 3.67 20.32 -5.05
N SER A 113 2.55 21.01 -4.85
CA SER A 113 2.42 22.08 -3.86
C SER A 113 2.16 21.49 -2.47
N ILE A 114 2.74 22.09 -1.42
CA ILE A 114 2.53 21.66 -0.01
C ILE A 114 1.06 21.80 0.39
N THR A 115 0.44 22.88 -0.05
CA THR A 115 -0.97 23.24 0.20
C THR A 115 -1.58 23.72 -1.10
N GLU A 116 -2.88 23.43 -1.33
CA GLU A 116 -3.60 23.93 -2.51
C GLU A 116 -3.66 25.47 -2.55
N GLU A 117 -3.39 26.12 -1.41
CA GLU A 117 -3.40 27.58 -1.22
C GLU A 117 -2.03 28.27 -1.42
N ASP A 118 -0.94 27.52 -1.56
CA ASP A 118 0.41 28.08 -1.74
C ASP A 118 1.06 27.52 -3.03
N PRO A 119 0.73 28.11 -4.19
CA PRO A 119 1.27 27.68 -5.48
C PRO A 119 2.73 28.07 -5.68
N ASP A 120 3.28 28.95 -4.85
CA ASP A 120 4.66 29.43 -4.99
C ASP A 120 5.67 28.45 -4.36
N ASN A 121 5.22 27.61 -3.42
CA ASN A 121 6.01 26.53 -2.83
C ASN A 121 5.74 25.18 -3.50
N THR A 122 6.25 25.02 -4.72
CA THR A 122 6.22 23.76 -5.46
C THR A 122 7.53 22.98 -5.32
N TYR A 123 7.40 21.67 -5.09
CA TYR A 123 8.54 20.76 -4.99
C TYR A 123 8.54 19.81 -6.16
N GLN A 124 9.71 19.62 -6.75
CA GLN A 124 9.92 18.56 -7.72
C GLN A 124 10.03 17.22 -6.98
N ILE A 125 9.15 16.29 -7.31
CA ILE A 125 9.12 14.94 -6.73
C ILE A 125 9.33 13.89 -7.82
N HIS A 126 9.96 12.78 -7.45
CA HIS A 126 10.11 11.60 -8.30
C HIS A 126 9.22 10.49 -7.75
N PRO A 127 8.03 10.28 -8.33
CA PRO A 127 6.97 9.49 -7.69
C PRO A 127 7.38 8.05 -7.38
N LEU A 128 8.10 7.43 -8.29
CA LEU A 128 8.55 6.04 -8.15
C LEU A 128 9.64 5.88 -7.09
N ILE A 129 10.50 6.89 -6.94
CA ILE A 129 11.48 6.95 -5.83
C ILE A 129 10.74 7.15 -4.51
N CYS A 130 9.78 8.08 -4.46
CA CYS A 130 8.95 8.28 -3.28
C CYS A 130 8.21 7.00 -2.88
N LEU A 131 7.68 6.23 -3.84
CA LEU A 131 7.07 4.94 -3.58
C LEU A 131 8.08 3.96 -2.98
N HIS A 132 9.26 3.80 -3.59
CA HIS A 132 10.31 2.93 -3.08
C HIS A 132 10.67 3.27 -1.63
N ASP A 133 10.95 4.54 -1.34
CA ASP A 133 11.36 4.99 -0.01
C ASP A 133 10.23 4.75 1.00
N HIS A 134 8.99 4.97 0.57
CA HIS A 134 7.83 4.73 1.41
C HIS A 134 7.63 3.25 1.73
N LEU A 135 7.76 2.36 0.73
CA LEU A 135 7.69 0.91 0.93
C LEU A 135 8.84 0.40 1.81
N SER A 136 10.05 0.96 1.66
CA SER A 136 11.20 0.63 2.52
C SER A 136 10.93 1.03 3.96
N TRP A 137 10.47 2.25 4.21
CA TRP A 137 10.12 2.73 5.54
C TRP A 137 9.05 1.84 6.21
N LEU A 138 8.04 1.40 5.44
CA LEU A 138 7.03 0.47 5.95
C LEU A 138 7.60 -0.90 6.32
N CYS A 139 8.56 -1.42 5.55
CA CYS A 139 9.28 -2.63 5.92
C CYS A 139 9.90 -2.45 7.30
N ASP A 140 10.67 -1.38 7.50
CA ASP A 140 11.43 -1.15 8.73
C ASP A 140 10.52 -0.97 9.95
N ILE A 141 9.42 -0.22 9.82
CA ILE A 141 8.50 0.05 10.93
C ILE A 141 7.68 -1.19 11.33
N PHE A 142 7.27 -2.00 10.35
CA PHE A 142 6.32 -3.09 10.60
C PHE A 142 6.95 -4.50 10.55
N GLU A 143 8.25 -4.65 10.29
CA GLU A 143 8.96 -5.94 10.20
C GLU A 143 8.65 -6.86 11.39
N ASN A 144 8.61 -6.28 12.59
CA ASN A 144 8.42 -7.00 13.85
C ASN A 144 6.96 -7.05 14.32
N THR A 145 5.98 -6.66 13.48
CA THR A 145 4.55 -6.71 13.84
C THR A 145 3.91 -8.01 13.34
N PRO A 146 3.56 -8.97 14.23
CA PRO A 146 2.98 -10.23 13.83
C PRO A 146 1.62 -10.04 13.15
N GLY A 147 1.40 -10.75 12.04
CA GLY A 147 0.15 -10.67 11.27
C GLY A 147 -0.07 -9.35 10.52
N ALA A 148 0.90 -8.43 10.53
CA ALA A 148 0.81 -7.22 9.72
C ALA A 148 0.77 -7.56 8.23
N SER A 149 -0.13 -6.90 7.52
CA SER A 149 -0.38 -7.12 6.10
C SER A 149 -0.59 -5.79 5.38
N VAL A 150 -0.34 -5.75 4.08
CA VAL A 150 -0.37 -4.52 3.29
C VAL A 150 -1.32 -4.67 2.13
N THR A 151 -2.06 -3.62 1.82
CA THR A 151 -2.87 -3.53 0.61
C THR A 151 -2.42 -2.35 -0.23
N ILE A 152 -2.28 -2.55 -1.53
CA ILE A 152 -1.93 -1.50 -2.51
C ILE A 152 -2.97 -1.54 -3.62
N ARG A 153 -3.60 -0.41 -3.92
CA ARG A 153 -4.62 -0.25 -4.97
C ARG A 153 -4.47 1.06 -5.71
#